data_AF-A0A2W4XXX9-F1
#
_entry.id   AF-A0A2W4XXX9-F1
#
_cell.length_a   1.000
_cell.length_b   1.000
_cell.length_c   1.000
_cell.angle_alpha   90.00
_cell.angle_beta   90.00
_cell.angle_gamma   90.00
#
_symmetry.space_group_name_H-M   'P 1'
#
loop_
_entity.id
_entity.type
_entity.pdbx_description
1 polymer ?
#
loop_
_entity_poly.entity_id
_entity_poly.type
_entity_poly.pdbx_seq_one_letter_code
_entity_poly.pdbx_strand_id
1 'polypeptide(L)'
;MEYDVVIVGGGPAGLSAAIRLKQKAAEAGTEISVAVLEKSAEVGGHILSGAVIDPRALSELFPDWKAMGAPLETPVTKDRFMVLGPMGQVSLPMFALPPMMHNEGCYIASLANLTRWLGEQAEGLGVEVYPGMAASHVVWDEPSGRVKGVVAGVFGIDKHGQPTDDFQPGIELHGKYVFIAEGVRGSLAKTIIARHKLAEGKEPQKFGIGLKELWQVPPEKHQPGLAQHTTGWPLDEHTGGGSFMYHFGDNYVAIGYVVHLNYKNPHLSPFDEFQRFKHHPAIAEHLEGATRISYGARAITEGGFQSVPKLSFPGGALIGCSAGFVNVPRIKGSHNAMKTGMLAADAAYDAVMAGRAGDELVEYQAAYEHSWVYKELKSVRNAKPLLSKLGTTLGGAAGLFDLWTNHLTGLSVFGTQKHGKTDAASTELASKHKPIVYPKPDGKLSFDKLSSVFISNTNHAEEQPAHLKLIDPSVPIRVNLPKYGEPARLYCPAGVYEVLYADEATKSEPRFQINAQNCVHCKTCDIKDPSQNIVWTTPEGGGGPNYPNM
;
A
#
# COMPACT_ATOMS: atom_id res chain seq x y z
N MET A 1 -27.54 8.96 4.34
CA MET A 1 -27.01 10.31 4.67
C MET A 1 -26.54 10.95 3.38
N GLU A 2 -26.69 12.25 3.23
CA GLU A 2 -26.36 12.98 1.99
C GLU A 2 -25.23 13.97 2.25
N TYR A 3 -24.24 13.99 1.37
CA TYR A 3 -23.09 14.87 1.41
C TYR A 3 -22.80 15.45 0.03
N ASP A 4 -22.06 16.55 -0.03
CA ASP A 4 -21.50 17.02 -1.29
C ASP A 4 -20.39 16.07 -1.75
N VAL A 5 -19.50 15.67 -0.84
CA VAL A 5 -18.43 14.72 -1.12
C VAL A 5 -18.33 13.63 -0.06
N VAL A 6 -18.36 12.37 -0.49
CA VAL A 6 -18.05 11.20 0.35
C VAL A 6 -16.68 10.65 -0.03
N ILE A 7 -15.80 10.44 0.95
CA ILE A 7 -14.43 9.99 0.74
C ILE A 7 -14.24 8.65 1.45
N VAL A 8 -13.84 7.63 0.69
CA VAL A 8 -13.61 6.27 1.20
C VAL A 8 -12.12 6.06 1.45
N GLY A 9 -11.70 6.15 2.71
CA GLY A 9 -10.33 5.92 3.19
C GLY A 9 -9.75 7.15 3.88
N GLY A 10 -9.46 7.04 5.17
CA GLY A 10 -8.84 8.08 6.01
C GLY A 10 -7.31 8.08 5.92
N GLY A 11 -6.74 7.79 4.76
CA GLY A 11 -5.30 7.88 4.51
C GLY A 11 -4.87 9.27 4.02
N PRO A 12 -3.55 9.48 3.74
CA PRO A 12 -3.04 10.78 3.32
C PRO A 12 -3.76 11.41 2.12
N ALA A 13 -4.21 10.60 1.14
CA ALA A 13 -4.97 11.11 0.01
C ALA A 13 -6.38 11.61 0.40
N GLY A 14 -7.12 10.79 1.15
CA GLY A 14 -8.50 11.10 1.53
C GLY A 14 -8.58 12.30 2.46
N LEU A 15 -7.71 12.35 3.47
CA LEU A 15 -7.65 13.47 4.40
C LEU A 15 -7.19 14.76 3.72
N SER A 16 -6.19 14.69 2.81
CA SER A 16 -5.78 15.88 2.05
C SER A 16 -6.90 16.41 1.15
N ALA A 17 -7.68 15.53 0.53
CA ALA A 17 -8.85 15.92 -0.25
C ALA A 17 -9.91 16.60 0.63
N ALA A 18 -10.23 16.01 1.79
CA ALA A 18 -11.22 16.54 2.71
C ALA A 18 -10.84 17.94 3.23
N ILE A 19 -9.60 18.09 3.68
CA ILE A 19 -9.04 19.36 4.14
C ILE A 19 -9.08 20.40 3.01
N ARG A 20 -8.65 20.04 1.80
CA ARG A 20 -8.61 20.97 0.67
C ARG A 20 -10.00 21.47 0.27
N LEU A 21 -11.02 20.59 0.30
CA LEU A 21 -12.42 20.97 0.08
C LEU A 21 -12.88 22.04 1.10
N LYS A 22 -12.59 21.82 2.39
CA LYS A 22 -12.96 22.77 3.45
C LYS A 22 -12.17 24.07 3.37
N GLN A 23 -10.88 24.04 3.04
CA GLN A 23 -10.07 25.24 2.82
C GLN A 23 -10.65 26.10 1.71
N LYS A 24 -11.00 25.51 0.55
CA LYS A 24 -11.64 26.25 -0.55
C LYS A 24 -12.99 26.86 -0.15
N ALA A 25 -13.79 26.09 0.59
CA ALA A 25 -15.07 26.57 1.08
C ALA A 25 -14.91 27.79 1.99
N ALA A 26 -13.97 27.73 2.94
CA ALA A 26 -13.63 28.83 3.84
C ALA A 26 -13.07 30.06 3.09
N GLU A 27 -12.15 29.86 2.15
CA GLU A 27 -11.57 30.93 1.32
C GLU A 27 -12.66 31.70 0.52
N ALA A 28 -13.68 31.00 0.04
CA ALA A 28 -14.77 31.58 -0.74
C ALA A 28 -15.98 32.04 0.10
N GLY A 29 -15.99 31.79 1.41
CA GLY A 29 -17.15 32.07 2.27
C GLY A 29 -18.39 31.23 1.91
N THR A 30 -18.17 29.97 1.56
CA THR A 30 -19.21 29.00 1.15
C THR A 30 -19.17 27.76 2.04
N GLU A 31 -20.18 26.90 1.92
CA GLU A 31 -20.26 25.64 2.67
C GLU A 31 -20.13 24.44 1.75
N ILE A 32 -19.50 23.38 2.26
CA ILE A 32 -19.44 22.07 1.61
C ILE A 32 -19.45 20.96 2.67
N SER A 33 -20.36 20.01 2.51
CA SER A 33 -20.49 18.86 3.41
C SER A 33 -19.58 17.72 2.94
N VAL A 34 -18.73 17.22 3.85
CA VAL A 34 -17.70 16.23 3.54
C VAL A 34 -17.68 15.14 4.61
N ALA A 35 -17.81 13.89 4.18
CA ALA A 35 -17.65 12.72 5.04
C ALA A 35 -16.43 11.90 4.63
N VAL A 36 -15.63 11.45 5.60
CA VAL A 36 -14.50 10.53 5.41
C VAL A 36 -14.78 9.24 6.15
N LEU A 37 -14.83 8.12 5.44
CA LEU A 37 -15.03 6.79 6.00
C LEU A 37 -13.68 6.09 6.16
N GLU A 38 -13.35 5.59 7.34
CA GLU A 38 -12.14 4.80 7.60
C GLU A 38 -12.49 3.45 8.23
N LYS A 39 -11.86 2.38 7.75
CA LYS A 39 -12.11 1.03 8.25
C LYS A 39 -11.49 0.80 9.63
N SER A 40 -10.35 1.40 9.90
CA SER A 40 -9.65 1.26 11.18
C SER A 40 -10.44 1.89 12.31
N ALA A 41 -10.34 1.32 13.52
CA ALA A 41 -11.01 1.83 14.72
C ALA A 41 -10.65 3.29 15.05
N GLU A 42 -9.49 3.75 14.57
CA GLU A 42 -9.04 5.14 14.62
C GLU A 42 -8.31 5.52 13.33
N VAL A 43 -8.26 6.81 13.00
CA VAL A 43 -7.42 7.28 11.90
C VAL A 43 -5.96 6.89 12.18
N GLY A 44 -5.25 6.38 11.16
CA GLY A 44 -3.86 5.95 11.31
C GLY A 44 -3.68 4.47 11.68
N GLY A 45 -4.66 3.79 12.29
CA GLY A 45 -4.49 2.41 12.78
C GLY A 45 -4.27 1.36 11.68
N HIS A 46 -4.63 1.65 10.43
CA HIS A 46 -4.34 0.80 9.26
C HIS A 46 -3.20 1.31 8.36
N ILE A 47 -2.54 2.40 8.73
CA ILE A 47 -1.46 2.99 7.94
C ILE A 47 -0.16 2.26 8.19
N LEU A 48 0.53 1.90 7.11
CA LEU A 48 1.85 1.28 7.16
C LEU A 48 2.73 1.82 6.05
N SER A 49 3.92 2.31 6.43
CA SER A 49 4.94 2.78 5.49
C SER A 49 6.33 2.78 6.14
N GLY A 50 7.39 2.53 5.37
CA GLY A 50 8.74 2.83 5.85
C GLY A 50 8.94 4.32 6.15
N ALA A 51 8.35 5.18 5.32
CA ALA A 51 8.19 6.63 5.48
C ALA A 51 9.48 7.47 5.64
N VAL A 52 10.19 7.63 4.51
CA VAL A 52 10.88 8.89 4.20
C VAL A 52 9.89 9.78 3.44
N ILE A 53 9.41 10.84 4.09
CA ILE A 53 8.34 11.71 3.63
C ILE A 53 8.93 12.92 2.92
N ASP A 54 8.53 13.10 1.66
CA ASP A 54 8.74 14.35 0.92
C ASP A 54 7.65 15.35 1.33
N PRO A 55 8.01 16.49 1.97
CA PRO A 55 7.04 17.41 2.53
C PRO A 55 6.37 18.31 1.47
N ARG A 56 6.67 18.16 0.17
CA ARG A 56 6.17 19.05 -0.89
C ARG A 56 4.66 19.24 -0.85
N ALA A 57 3.89 18.15 -0.88
CA ALA A 57 2.43 18.24 -0.90
C ALA A 57 1.86 18.71 0.44
N LEU A 58 2.49 18.34 1.56
CA LEU A 58 2.13 18.86 2.88
C LEU A 58 2.34 20.37 2.97
N SER A 59 3.43 20.88 2.40
CA SER A 59 3.75 22.31 2.36
C SER A 59 2.81 23.09 1.43
N GLU A 60 2.30 22.45 0.37
CA GLU A 60 1.23 23.02 -0.46
C GLU A 60 -0.12 23.07 0.28
N LEU A 61 -0.42 22.07 1.11
CA LEU A 61 -1.69 21.99 1.86
C LEU A 61 -1.70 22.87 3.12
N PHE A 62 -0.57 22.92 3.83
CA PHE A 62 -0.35 23.68 5.06
C PHE A 62 1.04 24.32 5.01
N PRO A 63 1.21 25.53 4.47
CA PRO A 63 2.52 26.18 4.37
C PRO A 63 3.27 26.33 5.71
N ASP A 64 2.54 26.39 6.82
CA ASP A 64 3.01 26.55 8.20
C ASP A 64 2.94 25.26 9.04
N TRP A 65 2.87 24.07 8.40
CA TRP A 65 2.76 22.76 9.06
C TRP A 65 3.73 22.53 10.24
N LYS A 66 4.94 23.12 10.18
CA LYS A 66 5.92 23.06 11.27
C LYS A 66 5.42 23.76 12.53
N ALA A 67 4.88 24.97 12.39
CA ALA A 67 4.34 25.74 13.50
C ALA A 67 3.04 25.12 14.05
N MET A 68 2.29 24.43 13.18
CA MET A 68 1.10 23.67 13.54
C MET A 68 1.41 22.31 14.21
N GLY A 69 2.69 21.96 14.38
CA GLY A 69 3.10 20.75 15.10
C GLY A 69 2.94 19.45 14.31
N ALA A 70 2.99 19.47 12.97
CA ALA A 70 2.97 18.21 12.21
C ALA A 70 4.18 17.32 12.59
N PRO A 71 4.01 15.99 12.73
CA PRO A 71 4.99 15.09 13.37
C PRO A 71 6.16 14.70 12.44
N LEU A 72 6.85 15.68 11.86
CA LEU A 72 8.01 15.52 10.97
C LEU A 72 9.25 16.14 11.63
N GLU A 73 9.77 15.46 12.65
CA GLU A 73 10.85 15.99 13.51
C GLU A 73 12.26 15.59 13.06
N THR A 74 12.41 14.43 12.40
CA THR A 74 13.72 13.89 12.01
C THR A 74 14.02 14.18 10.53
N PRO A 75 14.76 15.23 10.18
CA PRO A 75 15.20 15.42 8.80
C PRO A 75 16.18 14.31 8.40
N VAL A 76 16.16 13.91 7.13
CA VAL A 76 17.18 13.00 6.60
C VAL A 76 18.51 13.76 6.52
N THR A 77 19.53 13.23 7.19
CA THR A 77 20.88 13.83 7.25
C THR A 77 21.90 12.99 6.49
N LYS A 78 21.59 11.70 6.22
CA LYS A 78 22.50 10.77 5.59
C LYS A 78 21.75 9.72 4.77
N ASP A 79 22.07 9.64 3.49
CA ASP A 79 21.62 8.57 2.60
C ASP A 79 22.71 7.50 2.42
N ARG A 80 22.28 6.24 2.39
CA ARG A 80 23.14 5.11 2.03
C ARG A 80 22.38 4.15 1.11
N PHE A 81 23.03 3.76 0.01
CA PHE A 81 22.54 2.70 -0.87
C PHE A 81 23.58 1.60 -0.99
N MET A 82 23.17 0.35 -0.80
CA MET A 82 24.09 -0.80 -0.79
C MET A 82 23.57 -1.95 -1.63
N VAL A 83 24.50 -2.70 -2.23
CA VAL A 83 24.23 -4.00 -2.83
C VAL A 83 24.77 -5.07 -1.89
N LEU A 84 23.91 -6.00 -1.48
CA LEU A 84 24.27 -7.10 -0.59
C LEU A 84 24.52 -8.38 -1.40
N GLY A 85 25.57 -9.09 -1.02
CA GLY A 85 25.84 -10.47 -1.40
C GLY A 85 25.77 -11.39 -0.17
N PRO A 86 25.79 -12.71 -0.36
CA PRO A 86 25.74 -13.66 0.75
C PRO A 86 26.91 -13.55 1.76
N MET A 87 28.04 -12.99 1.33
CA MET A 87 29.30 -12.92 2.10
C MET A 87 29.80 -11.48 2.32
N GLY A 88 29.04 -10.46 1.95
CA GLY A 88 29.48 -9.07 2.10
C GLY A 88 28.62 -8.07 1.35
N GLN A 89 29.08 -6.83 1.32
CA GLN A 89 28.32 -5.69 0.82
C GLN A 89 29.20 -4.73 0.01
N VAL A 90 28.57 -4.00 -0.91
CA VAL A 90 29.18 -2.89 -1.64
C VAL A 90 28.28 -1.66 -1.49
N SER A 91 28.86 -0.55 -1.02
CA SER A 91 28.15 0.74 -0.97
C SER A 91 28.24 1.44 -2.32
N LEU A 92 27.11 1.89 -2.85
CA LEU A 92 27.08 2.74 -4.03
C LEU A 92 27.31 4.19 -3.62
N PRO A 93 28.21 4.93 -4.31
CA PRO A 93 28.41 6.34 -4.03
C PRO A 93 27.15 7.13 -4.37
N MET A 94 26.58 7.85 -3.39
CA MET A 94 25.34 8.62 -3.59
C MET A 94 25.44 9.65 -4.72
N PHE A 95 26.62 10.23 -4.97
CA PHE A 95 26.84 11.19 -6.06
C PHE A 95 26.67 10.56 -7.46
N ALA A 96 26.77 9.24 -7.59
CA ALA A 96 26.55 8.53 -8.85
C ALA A 96 25.07 8.23 -9.11
N LEU A 97 24.20 8.39 -8.10
CA LEU A 97 22.76 8.27 -8.24
C LEU A 97 22.15 9.61 -8.68
N PRO A 98 21.12 9.60 -9.55
CA PRO A 98 20.43 10.82 -9.95
C PRO A 98 19.86 11.60 -8.75
N PRO A 99 19.81 12.95 -8.80
CA PRO A 99 19.38 13.77 -7.66
C PRO A 99 18.01 13.42 -7.08
N MET A 100 17.09 12.90 -7.91
CA MET A 100 15.77 12.47 -7.46
C MET A 100 15.78 11.31 -6.45
N MET A 101 16.87 10.54 -6.38
CA MET A 101 17.06 9.45 -5.42
C MET A 101 17.66 9.93 -4.09
N HIS A 102 18.02 11.20 -3.98
CA HIS A 102 18.50 11.80 -2.74
C HIS A 102 17.30 12.20 -1.88
N ASN A 103 17.47 12.15 -0.56
CA ASN A 103 16.43 12.46 0.41
C ASN A 103 16.65 13.80 1.10
N GLU A 104 17.47 14.68 0.53
CA GLU A 104 17.61 16.06 1.00
C GLU A 104 16.24 16.75 1.07
N GLY A 105 15.97 17.42 2.18
CA GLY A 105 14.68 18.06 2.46
C GLY A 105 13.53 17.10 2.84
N CYS A 106 13.76 15.79 2.85
CA CYS A 106 12.78 14.81 3.33
C CYS A 106 12.94 14.55 4.84
N TYR A 107 11.91 13.94 5.43
CA TYR A 107 11.82 13.62 6.86
C TYR A 107 11.57 12.13 7.07
N ILE A 108 12.21 11.54 8.07
CA ILE A 108 11.87 10.18 8.54
C ILE A 108 10.83 10.32 9.65
N ALA A 109 9.67 9.69 9.48
CA ALA A 109 8.57 9.81 10.44
C ALA A 109 7.61 8.61 10.39
N SER A 110 6.70 8.52 11.36
CA SER A 110 5.55 7.61 11.32
C SER A 110 4.48 8.18 10.39
N LEU A 111 4.14 7.45 9.32
CA LEU A 111 3.07 7.89 8.43
C LEU A 111 1.70 7.74 9.12
N ALA A 112 1.55 6.77 10.02
CA ALA A 112 0.37 6.67 10.87
C ALA A 112 0.16 7.94 11.71
N ASN A 113 1.23 8.50 12.32
CA ASN A 113 1.14 9.71 13.13
C ASN A 113 0.85 10.95 12.28
N LEU A 114 1.47 11.08 11.11
CA LEU A 114 1.11 12.16 10.18
C LEU A 114 -0.36 12.06 9.75
N THR A 115 -0.87 10.84 9.55
CA THR A 115 -2.27 10.63 9.17
C THR A 115 -3.22 10.97 10.32
N ARG A 116 -2.88 10.61 11.57
CA ARG A 116 -3.62 11.06 12.77
C ARG A 116 -3.69 12.58 12.85
N TRP A 117 -2.55 13.25 12.71
CA TRP A 117 -2.48 14.71 12.70
C TRP A 117 -3.33 15.32 11.57
N LEU A 118 -3.29 14.77 10.35
CA LEU A 118 -4.17 15.19 9.26
C LEU A 118 -5.66 14.97 9.59
N GLY A 119 -5.99 13.91 10.33
CA GLY A 119 -7.34 13.65 10.84
C GLY A 119 -7.82 14.77 11.76
N GLU A 120 -7.01 15.13 12.75
CA GLU A 120 -7.27 16.25 13.66
C GLU A 120 -7.45 17.57 12.89
N GLN A 121 -6.61 17.84 11.88
CA GLN A 121 -6.76 19.04 11.05
C GLN A 121 -8.06 19.02 10.23
N ALA A 122 -8.46 17.85 9.71
CA ALA A 122 -9.70 17.71 8.97
C ALA A 122 -10.93 17.94 9.87
N GLU A 123 -10.97 17.33 11.04
CA GLU A 123 -12.04 17.51 12.03
C GLU A 123 -12.12 18.97 12.51
N GLY A 124 -10.97 19.62 12.75
CA GLY A 124 -10.90 21.04 13.09
C GLY A 124 -11.47 21.98 12.01
N LEU A 125 -11.50 21.53 10.76
CA LEU A 125 -12.14 22.24 9.62
C LEU A 125 -13.61 21.81 9.40
N GLY A 126 -14.18 21.02 10.29
CA GLY A 126 -15.57 20.56 10.22
C GLY A 126 -15.82 19.44 9.21
N VAL A 127 -14.80 18.64 8.88
CA VAL A 127 -14.99 17.37 8.16
C VAL A 127 -15.57 16.35 9.13
N GLU A 128 -16.57 15.58 8.68
CA GLU A 128 -17.09 14.46 9.46
C GLU A 128 -16.25 13.21 9.18
N VAL A 129 -15.40 12.84 10.14
CA VAL A 129 -14.53 11.66 10.03
C VAL A 129 -15.14 10.49 10.81
N TYR A 130 -15.34 9.38 10.13
CA TYR A 130 -16.00 8.18 10.64
C TYR A 130 -15.01 7.00 10.66
N PRO A 131 -14.14 6.91 11.69
CA PRO A 131 -13.35 5.71 11.92
C PRO A 131 -14.27 4.55 12.34
N GLY A 132 -13.81 3.32 12.11
CA GLY A 132 -14.59 2.10 12.34
C GLY A 132 -15.73 1.89 11.36
N MET A 133 -15.87 2.70 10.31
CA MET A 133 -16.94 2.61 9.32
C MET A 133 -16.39 2.13 7.98
N ALA A 134 -16.31 0.80 7.83
CA ALA A 134 -15.82 0.21 6.60
C ALA A 134 -16.85 0.33 5.46
N ALA A 135 -16.47 1.02 4.37
CA ALA A 135 -17.25 1.04 3.14
C ALA A 135 -17.19 -0.33 2.46
N SER A 136 -18.31 -1.05 2.46
CA SER A 136 -18.40 -2.45 2.03
C SER A 136 -18.89 -2.60 0.59
N HIS A 137 -19.74 -1.69 0.12
CA HIS A 137 -20.35 -1.76 -1.21
C HIS A 137 -20.45 -0.37 -1.85
N VAL A 138 -20.44 -0.34 -3.18
CA VAL A 138 -20.75 0.84 -3.98
C VAL A 138 -22.26 0.92 -4.18
N VAL A 139 -22.85 2.10 -3.94
CA VAL A 139 -24.23 2.40 -4.29
C VAL A 139 -24.25 2.94 -5.72
N TRP A 140 -24.77 2.13 -6.64
CA TRP A 140 -24.89 2.46 -8.06
C TRP A 140 -26.24 3.10 -8.35
N ASP A 141 -26.24 4.12 -9.19
CA ASP A 141 -27.44 4.51 -9.92
C ASP A 141 -27.51 3.64 -11.18
N GLU A 142 -28.28 2.56 -11.15
CA GLU A 142 -28.30 1.57 -12.23
C GLU A 142 -28.65 2.16 -13.63
N PRO A 143 -29.61 3.10 -13.77
CA PRO A 143 -29.91 3.69 -15.08
C PRO A 143 -28.75 4.46 -15.71
N SER A 144 -28.03 5.27 -14.94
CA SER A 144 -26.90 6.08 -15.46
C SER A 144 -25.54 5.37 -15.34
N GLY A 145 -25.47 4.33 -14.52
CA GLY A 145 -24.24 3.64 -14.14
C GLY A 145 -23.32 4.47 -13.24
N ARG A 146 -23.72 5.66 -12.76
CA ARG A 146 -22.87 6.50 -11.92
C ARG A 146 -22.74 5.95 -10.49
N VAL A 147 -21.65 6.30 -9.84
CA VAL A 147 -21.50 6.09 -8.39
C VAL A 147 -22.32 7.16 -7.67
N LYS A 148 -23.30 6.73 -6.87
CA LYS A 148 -24.14 7.61 -6.05
C LYS A 148 -23.63 7.71 -4.61
N GLY A 149 -22.97 6.67 -4.12
CA GLY A 149 -22.59 6.58 -2.71
C GLY A 149 -21.89 5.27 -2.37
N VAL A 150 -21.79 4.98 -1.08
CA VAL A 150 -21.30 3.72 -0.53
C VAL A 150 -22.12 3.26 0.66
N VAL A 151 -22.11 1.95 0.94
CA VAL A 151 -22.68 1.36 2.14
C VAL A 151 -21.58 1.22 3.19
N ALA A 152 -21.80 1.74 4.39
CA ALA A 152 -20.87 1.62 5.52
C ALA A 152 -21.59 1.16 6.80
N GLY A 153 -20.84 0.61 7.77
CA GLY A 153 -21.39 0.24 9.08
C GLY A 153 -22.27 -1.01 9.06
N VAL A 154 -21.97 -1.99 8.21
CA VAL A 154 -22.61 -3.31 8.26
C VAL A 154 -21.95 -4.13 9.37
N PHE A 155 -22.74 -4.58 10.35
CA PHE A 155 -22.29 -5.31 11.54
C PHE A 155 -23.26 -6.43 11.92
N GLY A 156 -22.79 -7.38 12.74
CA GLY A 156 -23.62 -8.42 13.35
C GLY A 156 -24.07 -9.46 12.34
N ILE A 157 -23.18 -9.90 11.46
CA ILE A 157 -23.40 -11.05 10.59
C ILE A 157 -22.50 -12.17 11.08
N ASP A 158 -23.06 -13.36 11.28
CA ASP A 158 -22.32 -14.53 11.78
C ASP A 158 -21.44 -15.19 10.70
N LYS A 159 -20.59 -16.14 11.09
CA LYS A 159 -19.71 -16.88 10.15
C LYS A 159 -20.45 -17.63 9.03
N HIS A 160 -21.75 -17.89 9.20
CA HIS A 160 -22.63 -18.55 8.22
C HIS A 160 -23.39 -17.54 7.34
N GLY A 161 -23.17 -16.24 7.55
CA GLY A 161 -23.82 -15.17 6.78
C GLY A 161 -25.22 -14.83 7.27
N GLN A 162 -25.60 -15.23 8.49
CA GLN A 162 -26.90 -14.92 9.08
C GLN A 162 -26.81 -13.69 10.00
N PRO A 163 -27.82 -12.82 10.03
CA PRO A 163 -27.93 -11.75 11.01
C PRO A 163 -27.90 -12.30 12.45
N THR A 164 -27.12 -11.68 13.34
CA THR A 164 -27.15 -11.91 14.79
C THR A 164 -28.12 -10.95 15.48
N ASP A 165 -28.25 -11.05 16.80
CA ASP A 165 -29.02 -10.10 17.61
C ASP A 165 -28.45 -8.66 17.55
N ASP A 166 -27.17 -8.52 17.20
CA ASP A 166 -26.46 -7.23 17.03
C ASP A 166 -26.47 -6.72 15.58
N PHE A 167 -27.26 -7.32 14.69
CA PHE A 167 -27.26 -7.00 13.27
C PHE A 167 -27.60 -5.53 12.98
N GLN A 168 -26.73 -4.89 12.20
CA GLN A 168 -26.95 -3.55 11.65
C GLN A 168 -26.79 -3.62 10.13
N PRO A 169 -27.82 -3.26 9.33
CA PRO A 169 -27.81 -3.41 7.88
C PRO A 169 -26.85 -2.46 7.14
N GLY A 170 -26.17 -1.57 7.86
CA GLY A 170 -25.37 -0.49 7.29
C GLY A 170 -26.21 0.70 6.81
N ILE A 171 -25.52 1.80 6.55
CA ILE A 171 -26.08 3.08 6.12
C ILE A 171 -25.51 3.42 4.75
N GLU A 172 -26.38 3.87 3.84
CA GLU A 172 -25.92 4.47 2.59
C GLU A 172 -25.49 5.92 2.82
N LEU A 173 -24.24 6.23 2.47
CA LEU A 173 -23.72 7.59 2.37
C LEU A 173 -23.70 7.99 0.90
N HIS A 174 -24.60 8.88 0.52
CA HIS A 174 -24.73 9.43 -0.82
C HIS A 174 -23.89 10.71 -0.93
N GLY A 175 -23.19 10.84 -2.06
CA GLY A 175 -22.38 12.00 -2.38
C GLY A 175 -22.78 12.57 -3.74
N LYS A 176 -22.71 13.89 -3.92
CA LYS A 176 -22.67 14.45 -5.29
C LYS A 176 -21.47 13.89 -6.05
N TYR A 177 -20.35 13.71 -5.35
CA TYR A 177 -19.18 12.96 -5.81
C TYR A 177 -18.64 12.03 -4.72
N VAL A 178 -18.14 10.87 -5.12
CA VAL A 178 -17.52 9.87 -4.24
C VAL A 178 -16.05 9.67 -4.61
N PHE A 179 -15.14 9.91 -3.66
CA PHE A 179 -13.71 9.68 -3.84
C PHE A 179 -13.29 8.34 -3.26
N ILE A 180 -12.57 7.55 -4.05
CA ILE A 180 -12.07 6.24 -3.65
C ILE A 180 -10.59 6.34 -3.29
N ALA A 181 -10.32 6.44 -1.99
CA ALA A 181 -9.01 6.61 -1.36
C ALA A 181 -8.57 5.39 -0.53
N GLU A 182 -9.11 4.20 -0.82
CA GLU A 182 -8.82 2.92 -0.13
C GLU A 182 -7.32 2.53 -0.12
N GLY A 183 -6.54 3.17 -1.00
CA GLY A 183 -5.13 2.91 -1.19
C GLY A 183 -4.89 1.70 -2.10
N VAL A 184 -3.74 1.05 -1.92
CA VAL A 184 -3.32 -0.08 -2.75
C VAL A 184 -4.40 -1.17 -2.81
N ARG A 185 -4.79 -1.56 -4.04
CA ARG A 185 -5.77 -2.63 -4.29
C ARG A 185 -7.04 -2.47 -3.44
N GLY A 186 -7.67 -1.30 -3.54
CA GLY A 186 -8.98 -1.03 -2.97
C GLY A 186 -10.04 -2.01 -3.47
N SER A 187 -10.92 -2.48 -2.57
CA SER A 187 -12.00 -3.42 -2.89
C SER A 187 -13.05 -2.76 -3.78
N LEU A 188 -13.43 -1.52 -3.47
CA LEU A 188 -14.37 -0.75 -4.27
C LEU A 188 -13.70 -0.21 -5.54
N ALA A 189 -12.44 0.23 -5.44
CA ALA A 189 -11.65 0.62 -6.61
C ALA A 189 -11.62 -0.50 -7.67
N LYS A 190 -11.42 -1.76 -7.25
CA LYS A 190 -11.41 -2.92 -8.15
C LYS A 190 -12.73 -3.07 -8.91
N THR A 191 -13.87 -2.92 -8.24
CA THR A 191 -15.19 -3.06 -8.88
C THR A 191 -15.50 -1.88 -9.81
N ILE A 192 -15.15 -0.66 -9.40
CA ILE A 192 -15.35 0.57 -10.19
C ILE A 192 -14.47 0.57 -11.45
N ILE A 193 -13.18 0.22 -11.31
CA ILE A 193 -12.25 0.10 -12.45
C ILE A 193 -12.78 -0.91 -13.47
N ALA A 194 -13.29 -2.05 -13.01
CA ALA A 194 -13.85 -3.07 -13.88
C ALA A 194 -15.14 -2.61 -14.57
N ARG A 195 -16.11 -2.08 -13.81
CA ARG A 195 -17.42 -1.66 -14.33
C ARG A 195 -17.31 -0.54 -15.37
N HIS A 196 -16.45 0.45 -15.14
CA HIS A 196 -16.23 1.57 -16.05
C HIS A 196 -15.05 1.39 -17.02
N LYS A 197 -14.39 0.22 -17.02
CA LYS A 197 -13.23 -0.08 -17.87
C LYS A 197 -12.10 0.96 -17.75
N LEU A 198 -11.86 1.49 -16.55
CA LEU A 198 -10.92 2.59 -16.33
C LEU A 198 -9.46 2.23 -16.63
N ALA A 199 -9.13 0.93 -16.68
CA ALA A 199 -7.81 0.42 -17.03
C ALA A 199 -7.64 0.13 -18.54
N GLU A 200 -8.63 0.42 -19.38
CA GLU A 200 -8.53 0.22 -20.82
C GLU A 200 -7.39 1.04 -21.43
N GLY A 201 -6.58 0.40 -22.28
CA GLY A 201 -5.39 1.02 -22.87
C GLY A 201 -4.22 1.25 -21.90
N LYS A 202 -4.30 0.75 -20.66
CA LYS A 202 -3.22 0.85 -19.66
C LYS A 202 -2.53 -0.50 -19.46
N GLU A 203 -1.30 -0.47 -18.95
CA GLU A 203 -0.61 -1.69 -18.51
C GLU A 203 -1.19 -2.17 -17.17
N PRO A 204 -1.14 -3.48 -16.86
CA PRO A 204 -1.59 -3.96 -15.57
C PRO A 204 -0.83 -3.26 -14.45
N GLN A 205 -1.52 -2.96 -13.34
CA GLN A 205 -0.84 -2.50 -12.14
C GLN A 205 0.14 -3.58 -11.67
N LYS A 206 1.33 -3.12 -11.26
CA LYS A 206 2.34 -3.94 -10.60
C LYS A 206 2.34 -3.63 -9.13
N PHE A 207 2.72 -4.60 -8.32
CA PHE A 207 2.70 -4.48 -6.89
C PHE A 207 3.94 -5.12 -6.28
N GLY A 208 4.31 -4.62 -5.11
CA GLY A 208 5.21 -5.27 -4.17
C GLY A 208 4.47 -5.55 -2.86
N ILE A 209 5.00 -6.45 -2.04
CA ILE A 209 4.60 -6.59 -0.64
C ILE A 209 5.72 -6.03 0.23
N GLY A 210 5.42 -4.96 0.97
CA GLY A 210 6.28 -4.41 2.00
C GLY A 210 5.97 -5.04 3.35
N LEU A 211 6.99 -5.59 3.99
CA LEU A 211 6.95 -6.01 5.39
C LEU A 211 7.77 -5.03 6.19
N LYS A 212 7.26 -4.60 7.35
CA LYS A 212 7.90 -3.61 8.21
C LYS A 212 7.90 -4.11 9.65
N GLU A 213 9.00 -3.85 10.34
CA GLU A 213 9.08 -3.88 11.79
C GLU A 213 9.56 -2.53 12.32
N LEU A 214 9.09 -2.17 13.50
CA LEU A 214 9.60 -1.04 14.27
C LEU A 214 10.42 -1.59 15.44
N TRP A 215 11.65 -1.11 15.59
CA TRP A 215 12.57 -1.53 16.63
C TRP A 215 12.99 -0.34 17.47
N GLN A 216 13.10 -0.53 18.78
CA GLN A 216 13.77 0.42 19.66
C GLN A 216 15.18 -0.10 19.93
N VAL A 217 16.20 0.68 19.55
CA VAL A 217 17.61 0.27 19.59
C VAL A 217 18.34 0.97 20.73
N PRO A 218 19.45 0.40 21.25
CA PRO A 218 20.32 1.10 22.18
C PRO A 218 20.83 2.44 21.60
N PRO A 219 20.98 3.51 22.41
CA PRO A 219 21.38 4.82 21.92
C PRO A 219 22.68 4.83 21.11
N GLU A 220 23.64 3.97 21.45
CA GLU A 220 24.93 3.84 20.75
C GLU A 220 24.83 3.22 19.35
N LYS A 221 23.71 2.53 19.04
CA LYS A 221 23.40 2.00 17.70
C LYS A 221 22.52 2.97 16.88
N HIS A 222 21.94 3.99 17.52
CA HIS A 222 21.03 4.93 16.87
C HIS A 222 21.78 6.02 16.09
N GLN A 223 21.39 6.26 14.83
CA GLN A 223 21.97 7.27 13.95
C GLN A 223 20.84 8.15 13.36
N PRO A 224 20.30 9.12 14.11
CA PRO A 224 19.10 9.87 13.70
C PRO A 224 19.29 10.54 12.34
N GLY A 225 18.30 10.40 11.46
CA GLY A 225 18.35 10.94 10.10
C GLY A 225 19.07 10.04 9.08
N LEU A 226 19.55 8.87 9.48
CA LEU A 226 20.08 7.86 8.54
C LEU A 226 18.95 7.18 7.77
N ALA A 227 19.00 7.28 6.44
CA ALA A 227 18.18 6.52 5.52
C ALA A 227 19.04 5.52 4.71
N GLN A 228 18.89 4.22 4.99
CA GLN A 228 19.64 3.15 4.32
C GLN A 228 18.72 2.28 3.45
N HIS A 229 19.13 2.05 2.22
CA HIS A 229 18.47 1.15 1.26
C HIS A 229 19.42 0.06 0.80
N THR A 230 18.89 -1.15 0.58
CA THR A 230 19.68 -2.23 0.03
C THR A 230 18.96 -3.01 -1.08
N THR A 231 19.73 -3.58 -1.99
CA THR A 231 19.25 -4.56 -2.99
C THR A 231 20.20 -5.76 -3.07
N GLY A 232 19.83 -6.79 -3.82
CA GLY A 232 20.56 -8.05 -3.91
C GLY A 232 20.09 -9.03 -2.84
N TRP A 233 21.04 -9.63 -2.11
CA TRP A 233 20.76 -10.69 -1.13
C TRP A 233 19.72 -10.27 -0.08
N PRO A 234 18.81 -11.17 0.35
CA PRO A 234 18.73 -12.60 0.03
C PRO A 234 18.02 -12.99 -1.27
N LEU A 235 17.52 -12.01 -2.04
CA LEU A 235 16.86 -12.28 -3.31
C LEU A 235 17.86 -12.71 -4.40
N ASP A 236 17.39 -13.51 -5.35
CA ASP A 236 18.16 -13.87 -6.54
C ASP A 236 18.13 -12.75 -7.60
N GLU A 237 18.89 -12.94 -8.68
CA GLU A 237 19.01 -11.97 -9.78
C GLU A 237 17.69 -11.73 -10.53
N HIS A 238 16.69 -12.60 -10.38
CA HIS A 238 15.42 -12.54 -11.12
C HIS A 238 14.21 -12.19 -10.25
N THR A 239 14.43 -12.03 -8.94
CA THR A 239 13.42 -11.64 -7.97
C THR A 239 13.70 -10.22 -7.55
N GLY A 240 12.88 -9.29 -8.05
CA GLY A 240 13.04 -7.89 -7.70
C GLY A 240 12.53 -7.58 -6.28
N GLY A 241 13.23 -6.68 -5.62
CA GLY A 241 12.92 -6.25 -4.26
C GLY A 241 14.12 -5.56 -3.61
N GLY A 242 14.01 -5.30 -2.32
CA GLY A 242 15.07 -4.66 -1.54
C GLY A 242 14.60 -4.27 -0.16
N SER A 243 15.50 -3.67 0.62
CA SER A 243 15.23 -3.26 1.98
C SER A 243 15.22 -1.75 2.15
N PHE A 244 14.61 -1.32 3.24
CA PHE A 244 14.81 0.00 3.81
C PHE A 244 15.11 -0.12 5.31
N MET A 245 15.89 0.81 5.86
CA MET A 245 16.18 0.94 7.29
C MET A 245 16.41 2.41 7.63
N TYR A 246 15.55 2.97 8.47
CA TYR A 246 15.53 4.40 8.78
C TYR A 246 15.56 4.65 10.29
N HIS A 247 16.43 5.54 10.73
CA HIS A 247 16.60 5.89 12.15
C HIS A 247 15.91 7.22 12.46
N PHE A 248 15.01 7.23 13.45
CA PHE A 248 14.20 8.42 13.79
C PHE A 248 13.69 8.43 15.21
N GLY A 249 13.25 9.61 15.66
CA GLY A 249 12.56 9.79 16.94
C GLY A 249 13.38 9.29 18.14
N ASP A 250 12.69 8.67 19.10
CA ASP A 250 13.25 8.18 20.35
C ASP A 250 13.95 6.82 20.20
N ASN A 251 15.05 6.82 19.45
CA ASN A 251 15.87 5.64 19.15
C ASN A 251 15.13 4.54 18.39
N TYR A 252 14.22 4.94 17.49
CA TYR A 252 13.52 3.99 16.63
C TYR A 252 14.31 3.70 15.35
N VAL A 253 14.25 2.43 14.94
CA VAL A 253 14.64 1.97 13.63
C VAL A 253 13.43 1.34 12.94
N ALA A 254 12.91 2.02 11.92
CA ALA A 254 11.94 1.45 11.00
C ALA A 254 12.70 0.65 9.93
N ILE A 255 12.55 -0.67 9.96
CA ILE A 255 13.21 -1.57 9.01
C ILE A 255 12.17 -2.40 8.27
N GLY A 256 12.40 -2.63 6.98
CA GLY A 256 11.51 -3.45 6.19
C GLY A 256 12.11 -3.98 4.92
N TYR A 257 11.35 -4.85 4.28
CA TYR A 257 11.73 -5.53 3.06
C TYR A 257 10.55 -5.55 2.09
N VAL A 258 10.84 -5.23 0.84
CA VAL A 258 9.88 -5.25 -0.27
C VAL A 258 10.24 -6.39 -1.19
N VAL A 259 9.24 -7.21 -1.53
CA VAL A 259 9.35 -8.20 -2.60
C VAL A 259 8.34 -7.87 -3.68
N HIS A 260 8.82 -7.72 -4.91
CA HIS A 260 7.95 -7.48 -6.06
C HIS A 260 7.07 -8.69 -6.34
N LEU A 261 5.75 -8.53 -6.37
CA LEU A 261 4.79 -9.64 -6.51
C LEU A 261 4.81 -10.28 -7.91
N ASN A 262 5.57 -9.76 -8.88
CA ASN A 262 5.85 -10.47 -10.13
C ASN A 262 6.93 -11.56 -10.01
N TYR A 263 7.39 -11.91 -8.81
CA TYR A 263 8.30 -13.05 -8.61
C TYR A 263 7.69 -14.36 -9.16
N LYS A 264 8.53 -15.22 -9.72
CA LYS A 264 8.10 -16.41 -10.46
C LYS A 264 7.98 -17.66 -9.58
N ASN A 265 8.92 -17.83 -8.66
CA ASN A 265 9.05 -19.02 -7.82
C ASN A 265 7.91 -19.10 -6.79
N PRO A 266 6.99 -20.07 -6.88
CA PRO A 266 5.88 -20.17 -5.94
C PRO A 266 6.30 -20.65 -4.54
N HIS A 267 7.55 -21.09 -4.35
CA HIS A 267 8.12 -21.47 -3.05
C HIS A 267 8.73 -20.30 -2.26
N LEU A 268 8.74 -19.08 -2.84
CA LEU A 268 9.28 -17.90 -2.16
C LEU A 268 8.30 -17.38 -1.11
N SER A 269 8.83 -17.10 0.08
CA SER A 269 8.09 -16.47 1.17
C SER A 269 8.69 -15.09 1.46
N PRO A 270 7.98 -13.99 1.10
CA PRO A 270 8.45 -12.64 1.36
C PRO A 270 8.73 -12.37 2.84
N PHE A 271 7.94 -13.00 3.73
CA PHE A 271 8.17 -12.94 5.17
C PHE A 271 9.51 -13.57 5.56
N ASP A 272 9.78 -14.78 5.09
CA ASP A 272 11.00 -15.48 5.48
C ASP A 272 12.25 -14.86 4.83
N GLU A 273 12.14 -14.26 3.64
CA GLU A 273 13.22 -13.43 3.07
C GLU A 273 13.52 -12.21 3.93
N PHE A 274 12.49 -11.52 4.45
CA PHE A 274 12.70 -10.40 5.36
C PHE A 274 13.37 -10.84 6.68
N GLN A 275 12.91 -11.94 7.27
CA GLN A 275 13.51 -12.47 8.50
C GLN A 275 14.96 -12.90 8.27
N ARG A 276 15.26 -13.54 7.13
CA ARG A 276 16.61 -13.93 6.70
C ARG A 276 17.51 -12.72 6.45
N PHE A 277 17.00 -11.68 5.80
CA PHE A 277 17.73 -10.46 5.47
C PHE A 277 18.35 -9.79 6.70
N LYS A 278 17.63 -9.76 7.83
CA LYS A 278 18.09 -9.14 9.09
C LYS A 278 19.37 -9.77 9.66
N HIS A 279 19.72 -10.99 9.25
CA HIS A 279 20.97 -11.66 9.64
C HIS A 279 22.20 -11.20 8.85
N HIS A 280 22.05 -10.40 7.80
CA HIS A 280 23.21 -9.84 7.10
C HIS A 280 24.02 -8.94 8.07
N PRO A 281 25.35 -9.05 8.16
CA PRO A 281 26.16 -8.29 9.13
C PRO A 281 25.93 -6.77 9.10
N ALA A 282 25.80 -6.19 7.89
CA ALA A 282 25.51 -4.75 7.68
C ALA A 282 24.12 -4.30 8.18
N ILE A 283 23.28 -5.23 8.63
CA ILE A 283 21.93 -4.99 9.15
C ILE A 283 21.85 -5.41 10.62
N ALA A 284 22.34 -6.61 10.93
CA ALA A 284 22.37 -7.17 12.28
C ALA A 284 23.03 -6.22 13.29
N GLU A 285 24.10 -5.52 12.88
CA GLU A 285 24.81 -4.57 13.75
C GLU A 285 23.92 -3.45 14.29
N HIS A 286 22.87 -3.04 13.55
CA HIS A 286 21.93 -1.99 13.94
C HIS A 286 20.84 -2.48 14.90
N LEU A 287 20.55 -3.79 14.91
CA LEU A 287 19.46 -4.40 15.68
C LEU A 287 19.95 -5.18 16.91
N GLU A 288 21.26 -5.32 17.07
CA GLU A 288 21.85 -6.02 18.21
C GLU A 288 21.48 -5.33 19.53
N GLY A 289 20.90 -6.09 20.46
CA GLY A 289 20.41 -5.55 21.74
C GLY A 289 19.10 -4.76 21.65
N ALA A 290 18.48 -4.69 20.47
CA ALA A 290 17.24 -3.96 20.24
C ALA A 290 15.99 -4.77 20.64
N THR A 291 14.90 -4.05 20.90
CA THR A 291 13.57 -4.63 21.14
C THR A 291 12.67 -4.39 19.94
N ARG A 292 12.08 -5.46 19.40
CA ARG A 292 11.08 -5.38 18.34
C ARG A 292 9.74 -4.94 18.91
N ILE A 293 9.25 -3.78 18.51
CA ILE A 293 8.06 -3.12 19.06
C ILE A 293 6.80 -3.48 18.29
N SER A 294 6.87 -3.47 16.96
CA SER A 294 5.69 -3.70 16.12
C SER A 294 6.07 -4.35 14.79
N TYR A 295 5.08 -4.98 14.16
CA TYR A 295 5.18 -5.59 12.84
C TYR A 295 3.94 -5.26 12.02
N GLY A 296 4.11 -5.17 10.71
CA GLY A 296 2.98 -5.16 9.79
C GLY A 296 3.40 -5.42 8.35
N ALA A 297 2.41 -5.53 7.49
CA ALA A 297 2.64 -5.65 6.06
C ALA A 297 1.58 -4.93 5.23
N ARG A 298 1.99 -4.39 4.09
CA ARG A 298 1.10 -3.74 3.13
C ARG A 298 1.63 -3.94 1.71
N ALA A 299 0.74 -4.25 0.78
CA ALA A 299 1.10 -4.15 -0.63
C ALA A 299 1.39 -2.69 -0.99
N ILE A 300 2.21 -2.48 -2.00
CA ILE A 300 2.49 -1.17 -2.59
C ILE A 300 2.25 -1.24 -4.08
N THR A 301 1.82 -0.14 -4.70
CA THR A 301 1.77 -0.06 -6.17
C THR A 301 3.16 0.21 -6.72
N GLU A 302 3.48 -0.41 -7.85
CA GLU A 302 4.79 -0.35 -8.50
C GLU A 302 4.69 -0.21 -10.03
N GLY A 303 3.48 -0.22 -10.60
CA GLY A 303 3.28 -0.10 -12.04
C GLY A 303 3.58 1.31 -12.55
N GLY A 304 3.49 2.31 -11.68
CA GLY A 304 3.84 3.70 -12.00
C GLY A 304 3.04 4.23 -13.18
N PHE A 305 3.67 5.11 -13.96
CA PHE A 305 3.06 5.87 -15.04
C PHE A 305 2.22 5.04 -16.02
N GLN A 306 2.68 3.85 -16.41
CA GLN A 306 2.02 2.99 -17.39
C GLN A 306 0.71 2.37 -16.89
N SER A 307 0.54 2.29 -15.57
CA SER A 307 -0.56 1.59 -14.93
C SER A 307 -1.60 2.51 -14.30
N VAL A 308 -1.40 3.84 -14.38
CA VAL A 308 -2.38 4.81 -13.89
C VAL A 308 -3.66 4.69 -14.74
N PRO A 309 -4.81 4.34 -14.14
CA PRO A 309 -6.09 4.23 -14.85
C PRO A 309 -6.61 5.62 -15.23
N LYS A 310 -7.74 5.66 -15.95
CA LYS A 310 -8.58 6.87 -15.98
C LYS A 310 -9.00 7.19 -14.54
N LEU A 311 -8.82 8.44 -14.13
CA LEU A 311 -8.94 8.84 -12.73
C LEU A 311 -10.35 9.21 -12.33
N SER A 312 -11.11 9.81 -13.24
CA SER A 312 -12.50 10.21 -13.04
C SER A 312 -13.47 9.22 -13.69
N PHE A 313 -14.67 9.15 -13.13
CA PHE A 313 -15.81 8.40 -13.63
C PHE A 313 -17.11 9.12 -13.23
N PRO A 314 -18.27 8.78 -13.81
CA PRO A 314 -19.54 9.40 -13.43
C PRO A 314 -19.79 9.26 -11.92
N GLY A 315 -19.85 10.40 -11.23
CA GLY A 315 -20.12 10.48 -9.80
C GLY A 315 -18.90 10.28 -8.89
N GLY A 316 -17.67 10.24 -9.42
CA GLY A 316 -16.52 10.10 -8.52
C GLY A 316 -15.13 10.10 -9.16
N ALA A 317 -14.14 9.82 -8.32
CA ALA A 317 -12.73 9.79 -8.69
C ALA A 317 -11.92 8.76 -7.88
N LEU A 318 -10.89 8.19 -8.51
CA LEU A 318 -9.83 7.41 -7.86
C LEU A 318 -8.69 8.34 -7.44
N ILE A 319 -8.32 8.35 -6.17
CA ILE A 319 -7.23 9.19 -5.66
C ILE A 319 -6.16 8.36 -4.92
N GLY A 320 -4.95 8.90 -4.82
CA GLY A 320 -3.84 8.25 -4.12
C GLY A 320 -3.46 6.88 -4.68
N CYS A 321 -3.04 5.97 -3.79
CA CYS A 321 -2.58 4.63 -4.19
C CYS A 321 -3.71 3.72 -4.73
N SER A 322 -4.98 4.14 -4.67
CA SER A 322 -6.06 3.46 -5.40
C SER A 322 -5.85 3.53 -6.92
N ALA A 323 -5.33 4.67 -7.41
CA ALA A 323 -4.94 4.88 -8.80
C ALA A 323 -3.46 4.50 -9.07
N GLY A 324 -2.63 4.46 -8.02
CA GLY A 324 -1.27 3.91 -8.08
C GLY A 324 -0.19 4.94 -8.42
N PHE A 325 -0.06 5.97 -7.59
CA PHE A 325 0.88 7.08 -7.78
C PHE A 325 2.23 6.92 -7.02
N VAL A 326 2.68 5.71 -6.76
CA VAL A 326 3.99 5.49 -6.12
C VAL A 326 5.13 5.72 -7.13
N ASN A 327 6.11 6.52 -6.74
CA ASN A 327 7.39 6.63 -7.41
C ASN A 327 8.32 5.51 -6.89
N VAL A 328 8.48 4.45 -7.71
CA VAL A 328 9.21 3.23 -7.31
C VAL A 328 10.68 3.49 -6.98
N PRO A 329 11.49 4.16 -7.82
CA PRO A 329 12.90 4.43 -7.47
C PRO A 329 13.08 5.24 -6.19
N ARG A 330 12.16 6.16 -5.90
CA ARG A 330 12.20 6.97 -4.66
C ARG A 330 11.63 6.24 -3.45
N ILE A 331 10.88 5.15 -3.66
CA ILE A 331 10.07 4.44 -2.66
C ILE A 331 9.13 5.41 -1.93
N LYS A 332 8.52 6.33 -2.69
CA LYS A 332 7.66 7.40 -2.15
C LYS A 332 6.35 7.47 -2.91
N GLY A 333 5.25 7.54 -2.16
CA GLY A 333 3.92 7.76 -2.73
C GLY A 333 3.01 8.65 -1.91
N SER A 334 3.39 8.99 -0.66
CA SER A 334 2.56 9.81 0.23
C SER A 334 2.34 11.22 -0.33
N HIS A 335 3.40 11.89 -0.79
CA HIS A 335 3.33 13.23 -1.37
C HIS A 335 2.49 13.25 -2.65
N ASN A 336 2.65 12.26 -3.53
CA ASN A 336 1.82 12.09 -4.72
C ASN A 336 0.36 11.82 -4.34
N ALA A 337 0.12 11.01 -3.30
CA ALA A 337 -1.21 10.68 -2.82
C ALA A 337 -1.94 11.90 -2.25
N MET A 338 -1.26 12.71 -1.44
CA MET A 338 -1.80 13.98 -0.93
C MET A 338 -2.13 14.93 -2.07
N LYS A 339 -1.19 15.15 -3.00
CA LYS A 339 -1.40 16.08 -4.12
C LYS A 339 -2.57 15.65 -5.01
N THR A 340 -2.66 14.38 -5.34
CA THR A 340 -3.75 13.88 -6.19
C THR A 340 -5.12 13.97 -5.49
N GLY A 341 -5.17 13.86 -4.16
CA GLY A 341 -6.35 14.18 -3.37
C GLY A 341 -6.74 15.67 -3.46
N MET A 342 -5.77 16.57 -3.33
CA MET A 342 -6.00 18.02 -3.45
C MET A 342 -6.51 18.41 -4.85
N LEU A 343 -5.95 17.83 -5.91
CA LEU A 343 -6.39 18.10 -7.29
C LEU A 343 -7.84 17.63 -7.54
N ALA A 344 -8.23 16.48 -7.00
CA ALA A 344 -9.60 16.00 -7.08
C ALA A 344 -10.55 16.89 -6.28
N ALA A 345 -10.13 17.33 -5.10
CA ALA A 345 -10.87 18.27 -4.25
C ALA A 345 -11.11 19.62 -4.96
N ASP A 346 -10.09 20.19 -5.59
CA ASP A 346 -10.22 21.42 -6.36
C ASP A 346 -11.31 21.28 -7.45
N ALA A 347 -11.26 20.19 -8.23
CA ALA A 347 -12.22 19.91 -9.30
C ALA A 347 -13.64 19.67 -8.78
N ALA A 348 -13.81 18.89 -7.71
CA ALA A 348 -15.12 18.62 -7.14
C ALA A 348 -15.75 19.85 -6.50
N TYR A 349 -14.96 20.67 -5.79
CA TYR A 349 -15.47 21.91 -5.21
C TYR A 349 -16.00 22.84 -6.30
N ASP A 350 -15.23 23.07 -7.36
CA ASP A 350 -15.64 23.95 -8.46
C ASP A 350 -16.91 23.40 -9.14
N ALA A 351 -17.02 22.08 -9.31
CA ALA A 351 -18.22 21.43 -9.85
C ALA A 351 -19.45 21.59 -8.95
N VAL A 352 -19.32 21.33 -7.64
CA VAL A 352 -20.41 21.47 -6.66
C VAL A 352 -20.91 22.92 -6.59
N MET A 353 -19.99 23.90 -6.57
CA MET A 353 -20.34 25.33 -6.57
C MET A 353 -21.01 25.77 -7.88
N ALA A 354 -20.69 25.13 -9.00
CA ALA A 354 -21.41 25.30 -10.27
C ALA A 354 -22.75 24.57 -10.34
N GLY A 355 -23.19 23.91 -9.25
CA GLY A 355 -24.44 23.16 -9.19
C GLY A 355 -24.40 21.79 -9.89
N ARG A 356 -23.21 21.31 -10.27
CA ARG A 356 -23.03 19.97 -10.85
C ARG A 356 -23.06 18.89 -9.77
N ALA A 357 -23.48 17.69 -10.17
CA ALA A 357 -23.49 16.50 -9.33
C ALA A 357 -23.55 15.23 -10.18
N GLY A 358 -22.84 14.18 -9.79
CA GLY A 358 -22.98 12.84 -10.37
C GLY A 358 -22.40 12.64 -11.77
N ASP A 359 -21.95 13.70 -12.43
CA ASP A 359 -21.25 13.64 -13.70
C ASP A 359 -19.76 13.34 -13.50
N GLU A 360 -18.99 13.33 -14.59
CA GLU A 360 -17.57 13.03 -14.53
C GLU A 360 -16.73 14.29 -14.28
N LEU A 361 -15.82 14.23 -13.30
CA LEU A 361 -14.85 15.28 -12.99
C LEU A 361 -13.64 15.25 -13.95
N VAL A 362 -13.87 15.52 -15.24
CA VAL A 362 -12.83 15.51 -16.27
C VAL A 362 -11.69 16.51 -15.99
N GLU A 363 -12.00 17.57 -15.25
CA GLU A 363 -11.06 18.60 -14.82
C GLU A 363 -9.98 18.02 -13.90
N TYR A 364 -10.30 17.01 -13.07
CA TYR A 364 -9.31 16.32 -12.25
C TYR A 364 -8.29 15.57 -13.11
N GLN A 365 -8.74 14.85 -14.15
CA GLN A 365 -7.85 14.15 -15.07
C GLN A 365 -6.88 15.13 -15.75
N ALA A 366 -7.40 16.26 -16.26
CA ALA A 366 -6.58 17.29 -16.86
C ALA A 366 -5.60 17.91 -15.86
N ALA A 367 -6.04 18.22 -14.65
CA ALA A 367 -5.19 18.78 -13.60
C ALA A 367 -4.05 17.84 -13.21
N TYR A 368 -4.31 16.52 -13.13
CA TYR A 368 -3.28 15.51 -12.92
C TYR A 368 -2.23 15.54 -14.04
N GLU A 369 -2.63 15.55 -15.31
CA GLU A 369 -1.72 15.52 -16.46
C GLU A 369 -0.79 16.74 -16.54
N HIS A 370 -1.24 17.89 -16.01
CA HIS A 370 -0.43 19.11 -15.92
C HIS A 370 0.38 19.21 -14.63
N SER A 371 0.11 18.35 -13.64
CA SER A 371 0.73 18.38 -12.32
C SER A 371 2.19 17.93 -12.32
N TRP A 372 2.88 18.25 -11.23
CA TRP A 372 4.21 17.72 -10.97
C TRP A 372 4.21 16.20 -10.69
N VAL A 373 3.09 15.62 -10.24
CA VAL A 373 2.96 14.17 -10.02
C VAL A 373 3.08 13.41 -11.34
N TYR A 374 2.39 13.89 -12.40
CA TYR A 374 2.48 13.29 -13.73
C TYR A 374 3.91 13.33 -14.27
N LYS A 375 4.57 14.50 -14.16
CA LYS A 375 5.97 14.67 -14.58
C LYS A 375 6.92 13.75 -13.79
N GLU A 376 6.72 13.66 -12.49
CA GLU A 376 7.52 12.80 -11.60
C GLU A 376 7.39 11.32 -11.96
N LEU A 377 6.17 10.81 -12.16
CA LEU A 377 5.97 9.41 -12.54
C LEU A 377 6.48 9.13 -13.96
N LYS A 378 6.29 10.07 -14.88
CA LYS A 378 6.78 9.94 -16.25
C LYS A 378 8.31 9.84 -16.31
N SER A 379 9.05 10.59 -15.49
CA SER A 379 10.52 10.57 -15.52
C SER A 379 11.12 9.25 -15.02
N VAL A 380 10.38 8.48 -14.20
CA VAL A 380 10.83 7.19 -13.65
C VAL A 380 10.21 5.96 -14.31
N ARG A 381 9.38 6.17 -15.35
CA ARG A 381 8.45 5.16 -15.89
C ARG A 381 9.10 3.81 -16.25
N ASN A 382 10.35 3.78 -16.67
CA ASN A 382 10.98 2.53 -17.12
C ASN A 382 11.71 1.75 -16.03
N ALA A 383 11.84 2.27 -14.80
CA ALA A 383 12.59 1.58 -13.74
C ALA A 383 12.03 0.18 -13.44
N LYS A 384 10.72 0.08 -13.17
CA LYS A 384 10.07 -1.21 -12.87
C LYS A 384 10.06 -2.19 -14.06
N PRO A 385 9.70 -1.79 -15.29
CA PRO A 385 9.76 -2.69 -16.45
C PRO A 385 11.17 -3.23 -16.73
N LEU A 386 12.21 -2.38 -16.63
CA LEU A 386 13.58 -2.79 -16.89
C LEU A 386 14.07 -3.81 -15.86
N LEU A 387 13.83 -3.57 -14.56
CA LEU A 387 14.10 -4.54 -13.50
C LEU A 387 13.37 -5.88 -13.74
N SER A 388 12.10 -5.81 -14.14
CA SER A 388 11.28 -7.01 -14.34
C SER A 388 11.70 -7.85 -15.55
N LYS A 389 12.28 -7.23 -16.58
CA LYS A 389 12.69 -7.89 -17.83
C LYS A 389 14.13 -8.38 -17.80
N LEU A 390 15.03 -7.60 -17.19
CA LEU A 390 16.47 -7.80 -17.29
C LEU A 390 17.10 -8.31 -15.99
N GLY A 391 16.33 -8.43 -14.90
CA GLY A 391 16.86 -8.80 -13.59
C GLY A 391 17.44 -7.61 -12.82
N THR A 392 17.90 -7.87 -11.60
CA THR A 392 18.35 -6.86 -10.64
C THR A 392 19.60 -6.11 -11.15
N THR A 393 20.59 -6.82 -11.67
CA THR A 393 21.88 -6.26 -12.10
C THR A 393 21.75 -5.52 -13.43
N LEU A 394 21.36 -6.21 -14.52
CA LEU A 394 21.25 -5.58 -15.84
C LEU A 394 20.10 -4.59 -15.90
N GLY A 395 18.96 -4.91 -15.26
CA GLY A 395 17.82 -4.00 -15.17
C GLY A 395 18.10 -2.79 -14.29
N GLY A 396 18.87 -2.95 -13.20
CA GLY A 396 19.33 -1.84 -12.36
C GLY A 396 20.24 -0.88 -13.13
N ALA A 397 21.23 -1.40 -13.85
CA ALA A 397 22.13 -0.59 -14.68
C ALA A 397 21.38 0.15 -15.81
N ALA A 398 20.52 -0.56 -16.55
CA ALA A 398 19.69 0.05 -17.59
C ALA A 398 18.71 1.09 -17.02
N GLY A 399 18.13 0.82 -15.85
CA GLY A 399 17.25 1.73 -15.14
C GLY A 399 17.97 3.01 -14.71
N LEU A 400 19.15 2.89 -14.10
CA LEU A 400 19.99 4.04 -13.72
C LEU A 400 20.37 4.89 -14.94
N PHE A 401 20.75 4.25 -16.05
CA PHE A 401 21.01 4.94 -17.30
C PHE A 401 19.78 5.71 -17.81
N ASP A 402 18.60 5.06 -17.83
CA ASP A 402 17.37 5.72 -18.25
C ASP A 402 17.01 6.92 -17.35
N LEU A 403 17.14 6.76 -16.03
CA LEU A 403 16.88 7.83 -15.07
C LEU A 403 17.80 9.04 -15.29
N TRP A 404 19.10 8.81 -15.53
CA TRP A 404 20.04 9.88 -15.86
C TRP A 404 19.67 10.59 -17.17
N THR A 405 19.32 9.83 -18.23
CA THR A 405 18.92 10.45 -19.50
C THR A 405 17.64 11.27 -19.37
N ASN A 406 16.63 10.80 -18.64
CA ASN A 406 15.41 11.57 -18.37
C ASN A 406 15.72 12.81 -17.53
N HIS A 407 16.61 12.70 -16.53
CA HIS A 407 16.99 13.84 -15.69
C HIS A 407 17.71 14.94 -16.48
N LEU A 408 18.67 14.57 -17.33
CA LEU A 408 19.49 15.53 -18.08
C LEU A 408 18.80 16.11 -19.31
N THR A 409 17.95 15.33 -19.99
CA THR A 409 17.40 15.70 -21.30
C THR A 409 15.87 15.75 -21.34
N GLY A 410 15.18 15.25 -20.32
CA GLY A 410 13.72 15.05 -20.34
C GLY A 410 13.25 13.89 -21.22
N LEU A 411 14.18 13.15 -21.84
CA LEU A 411 13.88 12.06 -22.78
C LEU A 411 14.35 10.71 -22.22
N SER A 412 13.60 9.66 -22.54
CA SER A 412 14.02 8.27 -22.31
C SER A 412 14.51 7.66 -23.60
N VAL A 413 15.72 7.11 -23.58
CA VAL A 413 16.30 6.34 -24.69
C VAL A 413 15.55 5.04 -24.97
N PHE A 414 14.82 4.50 -23.99
CA PHE A 414 14.03 3.29 -24.12
C PHE A 414 12.55 3.55 -24.42
N GLY A 415 12.16 4.81 -24.67
CA GLY A 415 10.75 5.19 -24.86
C GLY A 415 9.92 4.95 -23.60
N THR A 416 8.78 4.25 -23.74
CA THR A 416 7.96 3.81 -22.61
C THR A 416 7.80 2.29 -22.65
N GLN A 417 8.46 1.61 -21.71
CA GLN A 417 8.49 0.16 -21.61
C GLN A 417 7.20 -0.39 -20.99
N LYS A 418 6.73 -1.51 -21.53
CA LYS A 418 5.54 -2.24 -21.05
C LYS A 418 5.86 -3.24 -19.93
N HIS A 419 4.89 -3.48 -19.05
CA HIS A 419 4.96 -4.48 -17.96
C HIS A 419 4.61 -5.88 -18.44
N GLY A 420 3.62 -6.00 -19.34
CA GLY A 420 3.15 -7.28 -19.87
C GLY A 420 2.17 -8.01 -18.94
N LYS A 421 2.63 -9.04 -18.21
CA LYS A 421 1.75 -9.90 -17.39
C LYS A 421 1.32 -9.21 -16.09
N THR A 422 0.21 -9.65 -15.49
CA THR A 422 -0.09 -9.32 -14.07
C THR A 422 0.88 -10.05 -13.13
N ASP A 423 0.87 -9.69 -11.85
CA ASP A 423 1.72 -10.32 -10.83
C ASP A 423 1.33 -11.77 -10.55
N ALA A 424 0.03 -12.05 -10.45
CA ALA A 424 -0.52 -13.41 -10.42
C ALA A 424 -0.05 -14.25 -11.62
N ALA A 425 -0.23 -13.72 -12.85
CA ALA A 425 0.12 -14.42 -14.09
C ALA A 425 1.64 -14.57 -14.31
N SER A 426 2.47 -13.91 -13.49
CA SER A 426 3.92 -14.08 -13.52
C SER A 426 4.38 -15.32 -12.75
N THR A 427 3.53 -15.94 -11.95
CA THR A 427 3.85 -17.15 -11.17
C THR A 427 4.02 -18.36 -12.09
N GLU A 428 5.11 -19.11 -11.91
CA GLU A 428 5.38 -20.31 -12.68
C GLU A 428 4.99 -21.58 -11.89
N LEU A 429 4.93 -22.72 -12.58
CA LEU A 429 4.63 -24.01 -11.95
C LEU A 429 5.70 -24.37 -10.92
N ALA A 430 5.28 -24.95 -9.80
CA ALA A 430 6.18 -25.40 -8.74
C ALA A 430 7.25 -26.39 -9.27
N SER A 431 6.91 -27.24 -10.24
CA SER A 431 7.84 -28.18 -10.86
C SER A 431 9.02 -27.53 -11.60
N LYS A 432 8.99 -26.22 -11.87
CA LYS A 432 10.10 -25.47 -12.48
C LYS A 432 11.08 -24.89 -11.46
N HIS A 433 10.75 -24.96 -10.18
CA HIS A 433 11.51 -24.32 -9.11
C HIS A 433 11.90 -25.32 -8.04
N LYS A 434 13.05 -25.07 -7.41
CA LYS A 434 13.44 -25.81 -6.20
C LYS A 434 12.73 -25.18 -5.00
N PRO A 435 12.14 -25.99 -4.09
CA PRO A 435 11.66 -25.48 -2.81
C PRO A 435 12.77 -24.76 -2.06
N ILE A 436 12.43 -23.64 -1.42
CA ILE A 436 13.35 -22.85 -0.61
C ILE A 436 13.21 -23.31 0.84
N VAL A 437 14.33 -23.66 1.47
CA VAL A 437 14.39 -23.99 2.89
C VAL A 437 14.90 -22.77 3.63
N TYR A 438 14.01 -22.14 4.41
CA TYR A 438 14.36 -20.98 5.22
C TYR A 438 14.91 -21.42 6.59
N PRO A 439 15.91 -20.70 7.15
CA PRO A 439 16.38 -20.94 8.51
C PRO A 439 15.26 -20.77 9.53
N LYS A 440 15.33 -21.53 10.63
CA LYS A 440 14.43 -21.31 11.77
C LYS A 440 14.73 -19.95 12.41
N PRO A 441 13.70 -19.22 12.88
CA PRO A 441 13.92 -17.96 13.59
C PRO A 441 14.70 -18.19 14.89
N ASP A 442 15.56 -17.24 15.23
CA ASP A 442 16.40 -17.26 16.44
C ASP A 442 15.75 -16.58 17.66
N GLY A 443 14.60 -15.93 17.48
CA GLY A 443 13.89 -15.17 18.50
C GLY A 443 14.61 -13.87 18.92
N LYS A 444 15.65 -13.46 18.17
CA LYS A 444 16.45 -12.26 18.46
C LYS A 444 16.45 -11.28 17.30
N LEU A 445 16.93 -11.70 16.14
CA LEU A 445 16.88 -10.90 14.91
C LEU A 445 15.73 -11.34 14.01
N SER A 446 15.31 -12.59 14.13
CA SER A 446 14.30 -13.24 13.30
C SER A 446 13.24 -13.93 14.15
N PHE A 447 11.99 -13.88 13.69
CA PHE A 447 10.82 -14.33 14.44
C PHE A 447 9.87 -15.09 13.51
N ASP A 448 9.01 -15.91 14.10
CA ASP A 448 7.95 -16.60 13.37
C ASP A 448 6.78 -15.65 13.02
N LYS A 449 5.90 -16.10 12.11
CA LYS A 449 4.75 -15.31 11.65
C LYS A 449 3.76 -15.03 12.78
N LEU A 450 3.50 -15.97 13.69
CA LEU A 450 2.47 -15.81 14.72
C LEU A 450 2.88 -14.75 15.76
N SER A 451 4.12 -14.80 16.25
CA SER A 451 4.64 -13.76 17.15
C SER A 451 4.73 -12.39 16.49
N SER A 452 4.89 -12.34 15.16
CA SER A 452 4.85 -11.10 14.38
C SER A 452 3.43 -10.56 14.24
N VAL A 453 2.46 -11.43 13.94
CA VAL A 453 1.03 -11.06 13.89
C VAL A 453 0.56 -10.52 15.24
N PHE A 454 0.99 -11.11 16.35
CA PHE A 454 0.66 -10.62 17.69
C PHE A 454 1.01 -9.14 17.89
N ILE A 455 2.22 -8.71 17.53
CA ILE A 455 2.66 -7.31 17.66
C ILE A 455 2.22 -6.38 16.50
N SER A 456 1.36 -6.89 15.61
CA SER A 456 0.59 -6.04 14.68
C SER A 456 -0.71 -5.53 15.30
N ASN A 457 -1.06 -6.04 16.50
CA ASN A 457 -2.33 -5.80 17.20
C ASN A 457 -3.54 -6.05 16.30
N THR A 458 -3.44 -7.01 15.37
CA THR A 458 -4.55 -7.33 14.48
C THR A 458 -5.58 -8.17 15.20
N ASN A 459 -6.84 -7.80 15.07
CA ASN A 459 -7.95 -8.57 15.60
C ASN A 459 -9.23 -8.39 14.77
N HIS A 460 -10.10 -9.38 14.80
CA HIS A 460 -11.42 -9.37 14.17
C HIS A 460 -12.40 -10.10 15.09
N ALA A 461 -13.69 -9.77 15.05
CA ALA A 461 -14.71 -10.61 15.69
C ALA A 461 -14.66 -12.04 15.12
N GLU A 462 -14.61 -13.04 16.00
CA GLU A 462 -14.43 -14.45 15.60
C GLU A 462 -15.64 -15.00 14.84
N GLU A 463 -16.84 -14.60 15.25
CA GLU A 463 -18.11 -15.03 14.67
C GLU A 463 -18.56 -14.10 13.54
N GLN A 464 -17.65 -13.75 12.61
CA GLN A 464 -18.01 -13.02 11.38
C GLN A 464 -17.63 -13.82 10.12
N PRO A 465 -18.26 -13.59 8.96
CA PRO A 465 -17.87 -14.24 7.73
C PRO A 465 -16.41 -13.91 7.38
N ALA A 466 -15.66 -14.92 6.93
CA ALA A 466 -14.33 -14.67 6.39
C ALA A 466 -14.41 -13.64 5.25
N HIS A 467 -13.69 -12.53 5.38
CA HIS A 467 -13.62 -11.47 4.38
C HIS A 467 -12.64 -11.80 3.23
N LEU A 468 -12.02 -12.98 3.28
CA LEU A 468 -11.21 -13.58 2.23
C LEU A 468 -12.09 -14.60 1.51
N LYS A 469 -12.85 -14.15 0.52
CA LYS A 469 -13.80 -15.00 -0.22
C LYS A 469 -13.07 -15.81 -1.29
N LEU A 470 -13.55 -17.01 -1.55
CA LEU A 470 -13.12 -17.84 -2.68
C LEU A 470 -14.23 -17.85 -3.72
N ILE A 471 -13.90 -17.58 -4.99
CA ILE A 471 -14.85 -17.71 -6.10
C ILE A 471 -15.28 -19.17 -6.26
N ASP A 472 -14.31 -20.10 -6.22
CA ASP A 472 -14.51 -21.54 -6.16
C ASP A 472 -13.69 -22.11 -4.97
N PRO A 473 -14.35 -22.61 -3.90
CA PRO A 473 -13.68 -23.19 -2.73
C PRO A 473 -12.81 -24.42 -3.02
N SER A 474 -13.00 -25.09 -4.17
CA SER A 474 -12.22 -26.27 -4.54
C SER A 474 -10.87 -25.93 -5.20
N VAL A 475 -10.70 -24.72 -5.75
CA VAL A 475 -9.50 -24.32 -6.50
C VAL A 475 -8.20 -24.39 -5.68
N PRO A 476 -8.15 -23.99 -4.39
CA PRO A 476 -6.93 -24.10 -3.59
C PRO A 476 -6.34 -25.52 -3.59
N ILE A 477 -7.20 -26.53 -3.40
CA ILE A 477 -6.76 -27.93 -3.32
C ILE A 477 -6.68 -28.58 -4.70
N ARG A 478 -7.68 -28.39 -5.57
CA ARG A 478 -7.78 -29.05 -6.88
C ARG A 478 -6.79 -28.48 -7.90
N VAL A 479 -6.41 -27.20 -7.78
CA VAL A 479 -5.59 -26.50 -8.78
C VAL A 479 -4.30 -25.96 -8.18
N ASN A 480 -4.38 -25.12 -7.13
CA ASN A 480 -3.22 -24.38 -6.65
C ASN A 480 -2.21 -25.28 -5.95
N LEU A 481 -2.65 -26.21 -5.10
CA LEU A 481 -1.80 -27.17 -4.42
C LEU A 481 -0.97 -28.02 -5.40
N PRO A 482 -1.56 -28.72 -6.39
CA PRO A 482 -0.78 -29.55 -7.30
C PRO A 482 0.07 -28.75 -8.31
N LYS A 483 -0.37 -27.58 -8.77
CA LYS A 483 0.36 -26.80 -9.80
C LYS A 483 1.43 -25.88 -9.22
N TYR A 484 1.13 -25.25 -8.09
CA TYR A 484 1.91 -24.16 -7.51
C TYR A 484 2.33 -24.44 -6.06
N GLY A 485 1.96 -25.57 -5.47
CA GLY A 485 2.28 -25.87 -4.06
C GLY A 485 1.47 -25.05 -3.06
N GLU A 486 0.31 -24.51 -3.46
CA GLU A 486 -0.55 -23.60 -2.68
C GLU A 486 0.25 -22.44 -2.05
N PRO A 487 0.66 -21.44 -2.86
CA PRO A 487 1.55 -20.37 -2.45
C PRO A 487 0.92 -19.38 -1.47
N ALA A 488 -0.39 -19.45 -1.20
CA ALA A 488 -1.05 -18.56 -0.25
C ALA A 488 -0.47 -18.64 1.16
N ARG A 489 0.05 -19.82 1.53
CA ARG A 489 0.73 -20.08 2.81
C ARG A 489 2.06 -19.33 2.94
N LEU A 490 2.65 -18.93 1.81
CA LEU A 490 3.98 -18.32 1.73
C LEU A 490 3.89 -16.82 1.50
N TYR A 491 3.12 -16.37 0.49
CA TYR A 491 2.99 -14.93 0.22
C TYR A 491 2.17 -14.18 1.26
N CYS A 492 1.36 -14.88 2.06
CA CYS A 492 0.61 -14.27 3.13
C CYS A 492 1.57 -13.90 4.28
N PRO A 493 1.66 -12.61 4.64
CA PRO A 493 2.57 -12.16 5.70
C PRO A 493 2.04 -12.45 7.11
N ALA A 494 0.89 -13.13 7.24
CA ALA A 494 0.16 -13.24 8.50
C ALA A 494 -0.37 -14.65 8.81
N GLY A 495 0.01 -15.67 8.02
CA GLY A 495 -0.44 -17.05 8.30
C GLY A 495 -1.96 -17.24 8.22
N VAL A 496 -2.65 -16.49 7.35
CA VAL A 496 -4.12 -16.61 7.16
C VAL A 496 -4.48 -17.92 6.48
N TYR A 497 -3.64 -18.43 5.58
CA TYR A 497 -3.97 -19.59 4.76
C TYR A 497 -3.12 -20.79 5.17
N GLU A 498 -3.77 -21.93 5.32
CA GLU A 498 -3.13 -23.21 5.66
C GLU A 498 -3.71 -24.34 4.79
N VAL A 499 -2.91 -25.39 4.60
CA VAL A 499 -3.39 -26.67 4.05
C VAL A 499 -3.19 -27.68 5.17
N LEU A 500 -4.30 -28.20 5.67
CA LEU A 500 -4.34 -29.20 6.72
C LEU A 500 -4.48 -30.58 6.08
N TYR A 501 -3.85 -31.58 6.67
CA TYR A 501 -3.92 -32.97 6.21
C TYR A 501 -4.52 -33.86 7.31
N ALA A 502 -5.27 -34.89 6.92
CA ALA A 502 -5.74 -35.89 7.88
C ALA A 502 -4.56 -36.67 8.50
N ASP A 503 -3.52 -36.91 7.71
CA ASP A 503 -2.23 -37.43 8.15
C ASP A 503 -1.11 -36.61 7.48
N GLU A 504 -0.34 -35.87 8.29
CA GLU A 504 0.77 -35.03 7.85
C GLU A 504 1.93 -35.82 7.24
N ALA A 505 2.16 -37.07 7.67
CA ALA A 505 3.26 -37.88 7.15
C ALA A 505 2.99 -38.33 5.72
N THR A 506 1.74 -38.71 5.42
CA THR A 506 1.31 -39.15 4.09
C THR A 506 0.73 -38.03 3.23
N LYS A 507 0.46 -36.86 3.83
CA LYS A 507 -0.21 -35.72 3.21
C LYS A 507 -1.55 -36.11 2.57
N SER A 508 -2.31 -36.94 3.26
CA SER A 508 -3.62 -37.42 2.81
C SER A 508 -4.73 -36.40 3.08
N GLU A 509 -5.77 -36.42 2.24
CA GLU A 509 -7.00 -35.62 2.38
C GLU A 509 -6.77 -34.12 2.68
N PRO A 510 -6.09 -33.39 1.77
CA PRO A 510 -5.77 -31.98 2.00
C PRO A 510 -7.03 -31.09 2.06
N ARG A 511 -7.11 -30.25 3.10
CA ARG A 511 -8.18 -29.25 3.31
C ARG A 511 -7.59 -27.85 3.40
N PHE A 512 -8.17 -26.91 2.67
CA PHE A 512 -7.77 -25.49 2.74
C PHE A 512 -8.47 -24.81 3.92
N GLN A 513 -7.71 -24.15 4.78
CA GLN A 513 -8.18 -23.46 5.97
C GLN A 513 -7.87 -21.96 5.85
N ILE A 514 -8.85 -21.11 6.19
CA ILE A 514 -8.74 -19.65 6.21
C ILE A 514 -8.92 -19.16 7.65
N ASN A 515 -7.84 -18.65 8.23
CA ASN A 515 -7.77 -18.01 9.55
C ASN A 515 -7.92 -16.49 9.38
N ALA A 516 -9.13 -16.04 9.03
CA ALA A 516 -9.41 -14.66 8.65
C ALA A 516 -9.07 -13.64 9.75
N GLN A 517 -9.11 -14.05 11.02
CA GLN A 517 -8.79 -13.22 12.18
C GLN A 517 -7.34 -12.68 12.17
N ASN A 518 -6.40 -13.39 11.54
CA ASN A 518 -5.01 -12.97 11.46
C ASN A 518 -4.75 -11.93 10.36
N CYS A 519 -5.75 -11.58 9.55
CA CYS A 519 -5.52 -10.78 8.34
C CYS A 519 -5.07 -9.35 8.65
N VAL A 520 -3.85 -8.98 8.25
CA VAL A 520 -3.33 -7.60 8.37
C VAL A 520 -3.74 -6.65 7.23
N HIS A 521 -4.73 -7.05 6.43
CA HIS A 521 -5.32 -6.28 5.31
C HIS A 521 -4.31 -5.82 4.24
N CYS A 522 -3.19 -6.54 4.08
CA CYS A 522 -2.12 -6.17 3.14
C CYS A 522 -2.53 -6.20 1.66
N LYS A 523 -3.62 -6.89 1.32
CA LYS A 523 -4.16 -7.14 -0.05
C LYS A 523 -3.34 -8.09 -0.94
N THR A 524 -2.21 -8.63 -0.48
CA THR A 524 -1.34 -9.51 -1.29
C THR A 524 -2.05 -10.72 -1.88
N CYS A 525 -2.94 -11.36 -1.13
CA CYS A 525 -3.63 -12.57 -1.58
C CYS A 525 -4.54 -12.33 -2.80
N ASP A 526 -5.27 -11.21 -2.85
CA ASP A 526 -6.09 -10.81 -4.00
C ASP A 526 -5.20 -10.48 -5.23
N ILE A 527 -3.96 -10.03 -5.00
CA ILE A 527 -3.02 -9.64 -6.05
C ILE A 527 -2.26 -10.86 -6.62
N LYS A 528 -1.79 -11.76 -5.75
CA LYS A 528 -0.77 -12.76 -6.06
C LYS A 528 -1.30 -14.17 -6.28
N ASP A 529 -2.54 -14.47 -5.89
CA ASP A 529 -3.14 -15.78 -6.18
C ASP A 529 -3.06 -16.09 -7.69
N PRO A 530 -2.31 -17.12 -8.11
CA PRO A 530 -2.12 -17.47 -9.53
C PRO A 530 -3.44 -17.79 -10.25
N SER A 531 -4.45 -18.25 -9.51
CA SER A 531 -5.78 -18.56 -10.04
C SER A 531 -6.75 -17.37 -9.97
N GLN A 532 -6.36 -16.25 -9.36
CA GLN A 532 -7.23 -15.08 -9.11
C GLN A 532 -8.59 -15.48 -8.50
N ASN A 533 -8.57 -16.46 -7.60
CA ASN A 533 -9.72 -17.05 -6.92
C ASN A 533 -10.03 -16.38 -5.58
N ILE A 534 -9.02 -15.83 -4.91
CA ILE A 534 -9.19 -15.07 -3.67
C ILE A 534 -9.69 -13.66 -3.97
N VAL A 535 -10.79 -13.27 -3.35
CA VAL A 535 -11.35 -11.91 -3.36
C VAL A 535 -11.30 -11.35 -1.95
N TRP A 536 -10.55 -10.27 -1.76
CA TRP A 536 -10.54 -9.54 -0.49
C TRP A 536 -11.71 -8.57 -0.44
N THR A 537 -12.60 -8.73 0.54
CA THR A 537 -13.63 -7.76 0.90
C THR A 537 -13.31 -7.14 2.25
N THR A 538 -14.00 -6.07 2.62
CA THR A 538 -13.87 -5.49 3.95
C THR A 538 -14.50 -6.43 4.98
N PRO A 539 -13.83 -6.73 6.11
CA PRO A 539 -14.52 -7.24 7.31
C PRO A 539 -15.40 -6.14 7.93
N GLU A 540 -16.05 -6.46 9.04
CA GLU A 540 -16.65 -5.46 9.91
C GLU A 540 -15.64 -4.35 10.26
N GLY A 541 -16.16 -3.12 10.36
CA GLY A 541 -15.35 -1.96 10.67
C GLY A 541 -14.72 -2.05 12.06
N GLY A 542 -13.54 -1.45 12.23
CA GLY A 542 -12.71 -1.59 13.44
C GLY A 542 -11.84 -2.86 13.45
N GLY A 543 -12.22 -3.91 12.71
CA GLY A 543 -11.39 -5.10 12.54
C GLY A 543 -10.17 -4.86 11.63
N GLY A 544 -9.08 -5.59 11.89
CA GLY A 544 -7.81 -5.46 11.19
C GLY A 544 -6.64 -5.12 12.12
N PRO A 545 -5.50 -4.71 11.55
CA PRO A 545 -4.35 -4.28 12.34
C PRO A 545 -4.68 -3.04 13.19
N ASN A 546 -3.97 -2.86 14.29
CA ASN A 546 -3.97 -1.60 15.02
C ASN A 546 -2.53 -1.11 15.18
N TYR A 547 -2.03 -0.53 14.09
CA TYR A 547 -0.66 -0.09 13.99
C TYR A 547 -0.44 1.21 14.79
N PRO A 548 0.51 1.23 15.75
CA PRO A 548 0.82 2.43 16.50
C PRO A 548 1.65 3.40 15.62
N ASN A 549 2.97 3.28 15.64
CA ASN A 549 3.90 4.21 14.99
C ASN A 549 4.43 3.71 13.62
N MET A 550 3.56 3.12 12.78
CA MET A 550 3.95 2.42 11.54
C MET A 550 3.82 3.24 10.26
#